data_AF-A0AAX1Q6H6-F1
#
_entry.id   AF-A0AAX1Q6H6-F1
#
_cell.length_a   1.000
_cell.length_b   1.000
_cell.length_c   1.000
_cell.angle_alpha   90.00
_cell.angle_beta   90.00
_cell.angle_gamma   90.00
#
_symmetry.space_group_name_H-M   'P 1'
#
loop_
_entity.id
_entity.type
_entity.pdbx_description
1 polymer ?
#
loop_
_entity_poly.entity_id
_entity_poly.type
_entity_poly.pdbx_seq_one_letter_code
_entity_poly.pdbx_strand_id
1 'polypeptide(L)' 'MEEFEFGVYSVGERISDTQGYVKTAKEGVEDILQMAKWADEAGIDVFGVGEHHRLNFATSIH' A
#
# COMPACT_ATOMS: atom_id res chain seq x y z
N MET A 1 -11.48 29.15 -2.65
CA MET A 1 -11.23 28.26 -1.49
C MET A 1 -10.37 27.15 -2.00
N GLU A 2 -9.31 26.77 -1.27
CA GLU A 2 -8.66 25.48 -1.55
C GLU A 2 -9.67 24.37 -1.24
N GLU A 3 -9.73 23.39 -2.14
CA GLU A 3 -10.56 22.20 -1.99
C GLU A 3 -9.86 21.27 -1.01
N PHE A 4 -10.63 20.61 -0.14
CA PHE A 4 -10.06 19.72 0.88
C PHE A 4 -9.83 18.33 0.27
N GLU A 5 -8.60 17.82 0.36
CA GLU A 5 -8.22 16.51 -0.20
C GLU A 5 -8.14 15.43 0.89
N PHE A 6 -8.66 14.24 0.59
CA PHE A 6 -8.47 13.03 1.38
C PHE A 6 -7.59 12.03 0.62
N GLY A 7 -6.74 11.32 1.37
CA GLY A 7 -5.81 10.35 0.79
C GLY A 7 -5.63 9.08 1.59
N VAL A 8 -5.15 8.03 0.92
CA VAL A 8 -4.75 6.75 1.51
C VAL A 8 -3.25 6.54 1.29
N TYR A 9 -2.56 5.99 2.29
CA TYR A 9 -1.13 5.78 2.26
C TYR A 9 -0.76 4.36 2.72
N SER A 10 0.21 3.74 2.04
CA SER A 10 0.79 2.46 2.45
C SER A 10 2.31 2.48 2.35
N VAL A 11 3.00 1.85 3.30
CA VAL A 11 4.44 1.54 3.23
C VAL A 11 4.72 0.15 2.67
N GLY A 12 3.70 -0.60 2.23
CA GLY A 12 3.87 -1.95 1.70
C GLY A 12 4.36 -2.98 2.73
N GLU A 13 3.98 -2.82 4.00
CA GLU A 13 4.36 -3.75 5.06
C GLU A 13 3.81 -5.17 4.84
N ARG A 14 4.63 -6.18 5.10
CA ARG A 14 4.26 -7.60 4.97
C ARG A 14 4.18 -8.22 6.36
N ILE A 15 3.04 -8.03 7.01
CA ILE A 15 2.75 -8.57 8.35
C ILE A 15 2.14 -9.97 8.23
N SER A 16 2.38 -10.83 9.21
CA SER A 16 1.68 -12.11 9.33
C SER A 16 0.19 -11.90 9.60
N ASP A 17 -0.66 -12.65 8.90
CA ASP A 17 -2.08 -12.72 9.22
C ASP A 17 -2.35 -13.49 10.54
N THR A 18 -3.64 -13.66 10.88
CA THR A 18 -4.06 -14.38 12.09
C THR A 18 -3.70 -15.88 12.08
N GLN A 19 -3.32 -16.43 10.92
CA GLN A 19 -2.88 -17.81 10.73
C GLN A 19 -1.35 -17.93 10.63
N GLY A 20 -0.62 -16.80 10.72
CA GLY A 20 0.83 -16.75 10.63
C GLY A 20 1.38 -16.67 9.20
N TYR A 21 0.53 -16.53 8.18
CA TYR A 21 0.97 -16.39 6.79
C TYR A 21 1.51 -14.98 6.53
N VAL A 22 2.74 -14.88 6.03
CA VAL A 22 3.36 -13.63 5.60
C VAL A 22 3.34 -13.57 4.08
N LYS A 23 2.66 -12.57 3.54
CA LYS A 23 2.59 -12.34 2.09
C LYS A 23 3.98 -12.19 1.49
N THR A 24 4.16 -12.65 0.25
CA THR A 24 5.33 -12.39 -0.60
C THR A 24 5.38 -10.92 -1.02
N ALA A 25 6.54 -10.46 -1.52
CA ALA A 25 6.65 -9.10 -2.07
C ALA A 25 5.71 -8.90 -3.26
N LYS A 26 5.53 -9.94 -4.09
CA LYS A 26 4.63 -9.91 -5.24
C LYS A 26 3.17 -9.72 -4.80
N GLU A 27 2.70 -10.51 -3.84
CA GLU A 27 1.34 -10.36 -3.28
C GLU A 27 1.16 -8.98 -2.63
N GLY A 28 2.18 -8.46 -1.94
CA GLY A 28 2.14 -7.10 -1.39
C GLY A 28 2.03 -6.02 -2.48
N VAL A 29 2.70 -6.17 -3.62
CA VAL A 29 2.53 -5.26 -4.77
C VAL A 29 1.13 -5.40 -5.37
N GLU A 30 0.61 -6.62 -5.50
CA GLU A 30 -0.76 -6.86 -5.99
C GLU A 30 -1.82 -6.22 -5.06
N ASP A 31 -1.63 -6.29 -3.75
CA ASP A 31 -2.48 -5.58 -2.78
C ASP A 31 -2.41 -4.06 -2.96
N ILE A 32 -1.21 -3.49 -3.11
CA ILE A 32 -1.03 -2.04 -3.34
C ILE A 32 -1.76 -1.60 -4.60
N LEU A 33 -1.64 -2.36 -5.69
CA LEU A 33 -2.36 -2.09 -6.94
C LEU A 33 -3.87 -2.18 -6.76
N GLN A 34 -4.36 -3.15 -5.98
CA GLN A 34 -5.78 -3.29 -5.70
C GLN A 34 -6.31 -2.13 -4.84
N MET A 35 -5.56 -1.70 -3.84
CA MET A 35 -5.89 -0.53 -3.03
C MET A 35 -5.92 0.77 -3.86
N ALA A 36 -4.97 0.93 -4.78
CA ALA A 36 -4.93 2.08 -5.68
C ALA A 36 -6.18 2.15 -6.57
N LYS A 37 -6.63 0.99 -7.11
CA LYS A 37 -7.87 0.90 -7.90
C LYS A 37 -9.10 1.24 -7.06
N TRP A 38 -9.18 0.73 -5.82
CA TRP A 38 -10.28 1.07 -4.93
C TRP A 38 -10.30 2.54 -4.53
N ALA A 39 -9.13 3.17 -4.34
CA ALA A 39 -9.04 4.59 -4.05
C ALA A 39 -9.57 5.43 -5.22
N ASP A 40 -9.21 5.07 -6.46
CA ASP A 40 -9.72 5.71 -7.68
C ASP A 40 -11.25 5.53 -7.83
N GLU A 41 -11.75 4.29 -7.67
CA GLU A 41 -13.18 3.98 -7.74
C GLU A 41 -14.00 4.70 -6.65
N ALA A 42 -13.40 4.94 -5.47
CA ALA A 42 -14.03 5.63 -4.36
C ALA A 42 -13.92 7.17 -4.46
N GLY A 43 -13.19 7.70 -5.44
CA GLY A 43 -12.98 9.15 -5.59
C GLY A 43 -12.07 9.75 -4.52
N ILE A 44 -11.10 8.99 -4.01
CA ILE A 44 -10.07 9.49 -3.09
C ILE A 44 -9.03 10.29 -3.88
N ASP A 45 -8.73 11.50 -3.42
CA ASP A 45 -7.91 12.46 -4.17
C ASP A 45 -6.44 12.02 -4.29
N VAL A 46 -5.93 11.31 -3.28
CA VAL A 46 -4.51 10.91 -3.22
C VAL A 46 -4.34 9.44 -2.81
N PHE A 47 -3.49 8.72 -3.56
CA PHE A 47 -2.96 7.42 -3.15
C PHE A 47 -1.43 7.47 -3.09
N GLY A 48 -0.87 7.33 -1.88
CA GLY A 48 0.56 7.41 -1.63
C GLY A 48 1.19 6.06 -1.32
N VAL A 49 2.40 5.83 -1.83
CA VAL A 49 3.20 4.63 -1.54
C VAL A 49 4.56 5.06 -1.00
N GLY A 50 4.90 4.60 0.21
CA GLY A 50 6.18 4.85 0.86
C GLY A 50 7.21 3.76 0.57
N GLU A 51 8.48 4.14 0.59
CA GLU A 51 9.61 3.22 0.51
C GLU A 51 10.13 2.88 1.92
N HIS A 52 10.61 1.64 2.11
CA HIS A 52 11.34 1.27 3.32
C HIS A 52 12.48 0.30 2.99
N HIS A 53 13.71 0.58 3.45
CA HIS A 53 14.88 -0.29 3.24
C HIS A 53 14.92 -1.50 4.20
N ARG A 54 13.90 -2.35 4.18
CA ARG A 54 13.84 -3.60 4.95
C ARG A 54 13.15 -4.69 4.12
N LEU A 55 13.65 -5.92 4.21
CA LEU A 55 13.14 -7.07 3.43
C LEU A 55 11.67 -7.44 3.72
N ASN A 56 11.12 -6.98 4.84
CA ASN A 56 9.74 -7.22 5.25
C ASN A 56 8.74 -6.23 4.61
N PHE A 57 9.17 -5.42 3.64
CA PHE A 57 8.31 -4.50 2.90
C PHE A 57 8.34 -4.85 1.41
N ALA A 58 7.18 -4.73 0.75
CA ALA A 58 7.05 -4.91 -0.69
C ALA A 58 7.70 -3.77 -1.49
N THR A 59 7.85 -2.60 -0.87
CA THR A 59 8.40 -1.37 -1.47
C THR A 59 9.82 -1.10 -0.94
N SER A 60 10.64 -2.15 -0.85
CA SER A 60 12.05 -2.01 -0.51
C SER A 60 12.90 -1.95 -1.77
N ILE A 61 13.71 -0.90 -1.92
CA ILE A 61 14.74 -0.81 -2.96
C ILE A 61 16.08 -1.26 -2.36
N HIS A 62 16.78 -2.13 -3.08
CA HIS A 62 18.16 -2.54 -2.83
C HIS A 62 18.94 -2.48 -4.14
#